data_AF-A0A1I1K523-F1
#
_entry.id   AF-A0A1I1K523-F1
#
_cell.length_a   1.000
_cell.length_b   1.000
_cell.length_c   1.000
_cell.angle_alpha   90.00
_cell.angle_beta   90.00
_cell.angle_gamma   90.00
#
_symmetry.space_group_name_H-M   'P 1'
#
loop_
_entity.id
_entity.type
_entity.pdbx_description
1 polymer ?
#
loop_
_entity_poly.entity_id
_entity_poly.type
_entity_poly.pdbx_seq_one_letter_code
_entity_poly.pdbx_strand_id
1 'polypeptide(L)'
;RLLANNGLIGSMGRSYGAGDNASMESFFSLLQKNVLNTRRWENREDLRLAIVTWIETKYNRRRRQRALGKLTPVEFEMIYAAANAA
;
A
#
# COMPACT_ATOMS: atom_id res chain seq x y z
N ARG A 1 17.22 -17.98 -1.78
CA ARG A 1 16.65 -18.19 -0.42
C ARG A 1 16.56 -16.87 0.37
N LEU A 2 16.17 -15.74 -0.24
CA LEU A 2 16.16 -14.44 0.45
C LEU A 2 15.18 -14.40 1.64
N LEU A 3 13.96 -14.89 1.45
CA LEU A 3 12.92 -14.88 2.48
C LEU A 3 13.31 -15.76 3.68
N ALA A 4 13.71 -17.02 3.41
CA ALA A 4 14.15 -17.95 4.45
C ALA A 4 15.34 -17.41 5.25
N ASN A 5 16.31 -16.75 4.58
CA ASN A 5 17.46 -16.14 5.26
C ASN A 5 17.07 -14.97 6.19
N ASN A 6 15.88 -14.40 6.03
CA ASN A 6 15.35 -13.33 6.89
C ASN A 6 14.23 -13.83 7.82
N GLY A 7 14.08 -15.16 7.99
CA GLY A 7 13.03 -15.74 8.84
C GLY A 7 11.61 -15.56 8.30
N LEU A 8 11.46 -15.23 7.01
CA LEU A 8 10.16 -15.01 6.37
C LEU A 8 9.71 -16.25 5.59
N ILE A 9 8.41 -16.55 5.68
CA ILE A 9 7.76 -17.61 4.91
C ILE A 9 7.12 -16.98 3.67
N GLY A 10 7.55 -17.42 2.48
CA GLY A 10 6.90 -17.02 1.23
C GLY A 10 5.53 -17.67 1.11
N SER A 11 4.49 -16.85 0.95
CA SER A 11 3.15 -17.32 0.62
C SER A 11 2.85 -17.02 -0.84
N MET A 12 2.40 -18.04 -1.58
CA MET A 12 1.92 -17.88 -2.97
C MET A 12 0.39 -17.64 -3.02
N GLY A 13 -0.25 -17.43 -1.86
CA GLY A 13 -1.69 -17.39 -1.72
C GLY A 13 -2.34 -18.77 -1.95
N ARG A 14 -3.63 -18.89 -1.62
CA ARG A 14 -4.46 -20.01 -2.07
C ARG A 14 -4.98 -19.65 -3.46
N SER A 15 -5.03 -20.58 -4.42
CA SER A 15 -5.81 -20.34 -5.64
C SER A 15 -7.21 -19.87 -5.23
N TYR A 16 -7.68 -18.77 -5.84
CA TYR A 16 -8.95 -18.09 -5.55
C TYR A 16 -9.04 -17.25 -4.25
N GLY A 17 -7.91 -16.93 -3.61
CA GLY A 17 -7.86 -15.85 -2.63
C GLY A 17 -8.10 -14.50 -3.32
N ALA A 18 -9.32 -13.96 -3.24
CA ALA A 18 -9.68 -12.72 -3.93
C ALA A 18 -9.45 -11.47 -3.09
N GLY A 19 -9.36 -11.59 -1.76
CA GLY A 19 -9.34 -10.44 -0.85
C GLY A 19 -8.04 -9.64 -0.88
N ASP A 20 -6.90 -10.34 -0.86
CA ASP A 20 -5.57 -9.77 -1.00
C ASP A 20 -5.37 -9.19 -2.41
N ASN A 21 -5.77 -9.94 -3.45
CA ASN A 21 -5.69 -9.47 -4.83
C ASN A 21 -6.55 -8.21 -5.07
N ALA A 22 -7.82 -8.20 -4.63
CA ALA A 22 -8.71 -7.05 -4.79
C ALA A 22 -8.18 -5.80 -4.07
N SER A 23 -7.56 -5.97 -2.90
CA SER A 23 -6.94 -4.86 -2.17
C SER A 23 -5.78 -4.25 -2.95
N MET A 24 -4.93 -5.09 -3.54
CA MET A 24 -3.80 -4.65 -4.37
C MET A 24 -4.26 -4.03 -5.69
N GLU A 25 -5.27 -4.60 -6.36
CA GLU A 25 -5.86 -4.03 -7.58
C GLU A 25 -6.44 -2.62 -7.32
N SER A 26 -7.10 -2.43 -6.17
CA SER A 26 -7.60 -1.12 -5.77
C SER A 26 -6.46 -0.11 -5.56
N PHE A 27 -5.38 -0.53 -4.90
CA PHE A 27 -4.19 0.31 -4.72
C PHE A 27 -3.57 0.73 -6.06
N PHE A 28 -3.32 -0.23 -6.97
CA PHE A 28 -2.70 0.07 -8.26
C PHE A 28 -3.59 0.94 -9.15
N SER A 29 -4.90 0.73 -9.13
CA SER A 29 -5.86 1.59 -9.83
C SER A 29 -5.77 3.05 -9.36
N LEU A 30 -5.62 3.26 -8.05
CA LEU A 30 -5.43 4.60 -7.49
C LEU A 30 -4.06 5.19 -7.86
N LEU A 31 -2.99 4.40 -7.80
CA LEU A 31 -1.65 4.84 -8.16
C LEU A 31 -1.57 5.27 -9.63
N GLN A 32 -2.18 4.48 -10.53
CA GLN A 32 -2.30 4.82 -11.93
C GLN A 32 -3.01 6.16 -12.13
N LYS A 33 -4.20 6.31 -11.54
CA LYS A 33 -5.02 7.51 -11.68
C LYS A 33 -4.35 8.77 -11.13
N ASN A 34 -3.69 8.67 -9.98
CA ASN A 34 -3.21 9.83 -9.23
C ASN A 34 -1.73 10.16 -9.42
N VAL A 35 -0.95 9.25 -10.01
CA VAL A 35 0.48 9.46 -10.26
C VAL A 35 0.82 9.14 -11.70
N LEU A 36 0.70 7.87 -12.10
CA LEU A 36 1.28 7.39 -13.37
C LEU A 36 0.67 8.12 -14.59
N ASN A 37 -0.64 8.30 -14.61
CA ASN A 37 -1.37 8.85 -15.76
C ASN A 37 -1.58 10.37 -15.67
N THR A 38 -0.98 11.05 -14.69
CA THR A 38 -1.20 12.50 -14.51
C THR A 38 -0.40 13.36 -15.48
N ARG A 39 0.75 12.85 -15.93
CA ARG A 39 1.64 13.50 -16.90
C ARG A 39 2.58 12.48 -17.52
N ARG A 40 3.27 12.88 -18.60
CA ARG A 40 4.44 12.14 -19.07
C ARG A 40 5.61 12.37 -18.13
N TRP A 41 6.37 11.31 -17.87
CA TRP A 41 7.56 11.34 -17.01
C TRP A 41 8.78 11.16 -17.90
N GLU A 42 9.75 12.06 -17.76
CA GLU A 42 10.97 12.03 -18.57
C GLU A 42 12.03 11.11 -17.97
N ASN A 43 12.06 11.01 -16.64
CA ASN A 43 13.03 10.21 -15.92
C ASN A 43 12.34 9.33 -14.86
N ARG A 44 13.00 8.21 -14.55
CA ARG A 44 12.50 7.22 -13.60
C ARG A 44 12.59 7.70 -12.15
N GLU A 45 13.56 8.54 -11.82
CA GLU A 45 13.78 9.03 -10.46
C GLU A 45 12.69 9.98 -9.99
N ASP A 46 12.23 10.90 -10.84
CA ASP A 46 11.11 11.79 -10.56
C ASP A 46 9.82 11.01 -10.42
N LEU A 47 9.61 10.00 -11.27
CA LEU A 47 8.46 9.11 -11.13
C LEU A 47 8.52 8.37 -9.79
N ARG A 48 9.68 7.83 -9.42
CA ARG A 48 9.89 7.15 -8.13
C ARG A 48 9.60 8.10 -6.97
N LEU A 49 10.12 9.33 -7.01
CA LEU A 49 9.88 10.33 -5.99
C LEU A 49 8.40 10.70 -5.89
N ALA A 50 7.70 10.84 -7.03
CA ALA A 50 6.28 11.13 -7.04
C ALA A 50 5.44 9.98 -6.47
N ILE A 51 5.78 8.72 -6.81
CA ILE A 51 5.14 7.53 -6.25
C ILE A 51 5.30 7.53 -4.72
N VAL A 52 6.53 7.65 -4.21
CA VAL A 52 6.80 7.65 -2.76
C VAL A 52 6.09 8.80 -2.08
N THR A 53 6.17 10.00 -2.64
CA THR A 53 5.52 11.20 -2.08
C THR A 53 4.01 11.01 -2.00
N TRP A 54 3.38 10.46 -3.04
CA TRP A 54 1.94 10.21 -3.04
C TRP A 54 1.54 9.13 -2.04
N ILE A 55 2.31 8.03 -1.95
CA ILE A 55 2.08 6.96 -0.96
C ILE A 55 2.12 7.55 0.45
N GLU A 56 3.21 8.23 0.80
CA GLU A 56 3.43 8.72 2.16
C GLU A 56 2.48 9.86 2.56
N THR A 57 2.29 10.83 1.68
CA THR A 57 1.58 12.07 2.05
C THR A 57 0.08 12.01 1.77
N LYS A 58 -0.37 11.21 0.79
CA LYS A 58 -1.77 11.14 0.38
C LYS A 58 -2.39 9.80 0.76
N TYR A 59 -1.85 8.69 0.28
CA TYR A 59 -2.45 7.37 0.48
C TYR A 59 -2.43 6.96 1.97
N ASN A 60 -1.26 7.01 2.61
CA ASN A 60 -1.07 6.55 3.99
C ASN A 60 -1.62 7.51 5.04
N ARG A 61 -1.52 8.83 4.81
CA ARG A 61 -1.80 9.86 5.85
C ARG A 61 -3.07 10.67 5.65
N ARG A 62 -3.69 10.67 4.47
CA ARG A 62 -4.89 11.50 4.20
C ARG A 62 -6.07 10.72 3.66
N ARG A 63 -5.83 9.59 2.97
CA ARG A 63 -6.90 8.81 2.36
C ARG A 63 -7.55 7.89 3.39
N ARG A 64 -8.73 8.28 3.88
CA ARG A 64 -9.57 7.43 4.73
C ARG A 64 -10.19 6.28 3.93
N GLN A 65 -10.21 5.07 4.49
CA GLN A 65 -10.70 3.88 3.82
C GLN A 65 -11.88 3.27 4.57
N ARG A 66 -12.99 2.98 3.89
CA ARG A 66 -14.18 2.37 4.52
C ARG A 66 -13.87 1.01 5.15
N ALA A 67 -13.03 0.21 4.49
CA ALA A 67 -12.56 -1.08 5.01
C ALA A 67 -11.78 -0.96 6.33
N LEU A 68 -11.15 0.19 6.59
CA LEU A 68 -10.41 0.49 7.82
C LEU A 68 -11.27 1.29 8.82
N GLY A 69 -12.60 1.21 8.74
CA GLY A 69 -13.47 1.98 9.65
C GLY A 69 -13.46 3.49 9.40
N LYS A 70 -13.16 3.92 8.17
CA LYS A 70 -12.94 5.33 7.78
C LYS A 70 -11.67 5.96 8.41
N LEU A 71 -10.72 5.15 8.83
CA LEU A 71 -9.38 5.60 9.21
C LEU A 71 -8.45 5.66 8.00
N THR A 72 -7.38 6.43 8.11
CA THR A 72 -6.22 6.34 7.23
C THR A 72 -5.40 5.09 7.55
N PRO A 73 -4.60 4.56 6.62
CA PRO A 73 -3.70 3.43 6.90
C PRO A 73 -2.82 3.67 8.13
N VAL A 74 -2.25 4.86 8.28
CA VAL A 74 -1.39 5.19 9.43
C VAL A 74 -2.19 5.22 10.73
N GLU A 75 -3.38 5.82 10.76
CA GLU A 75 -4.25 5.79 11.95
C GLU A 75 -4.62 4.36 12.35
N PHE A 76 -4.96 3.51 11.37
CA PHE A 76 -5.30 2.11 11.62
C PHE A 76 -4.13 1.33 12.24
N GLU A 77 -2.93 1.44 11.65
CA GLU A 77 -1.73 0.77 12.16
C GLU A 77 -1.34 1.27 13.56
N MET A 78 -1.46 2.57 13.85
CA MET A 78 -1.17 3.11 15.19
C MET A 78 -2.09 2.52 16.26
N ILE A 79 -3.38 2.36 15.95
CA ILE A 79 -4.35 1.75 16.88
C ILE A 79 -4.03 0.26 17.08
N TYR A 80 -3.74 -0.46 16.00
CA TYR A 80 -3.45 -1.89 16.07
C TYR A 80 -2.13 -2.18 16.80
N ALA A 81 -1.08 -1.39 16.54
CA ALA A 81 0.19 -1.49 17.24
C ALA A 81 0.05 -1.24 18.75
N ALA A 82 -0.74 -0.24 19.14
CA ALA A 82 -1.03 0.03 20.55
C ALA A 82 -1.80 -1.13 21.20
N ALA A 83 -2.76 -1.73 20.49
CA ALA A 83 -3.53 -2.87 20.99
C ALA A 83 -2.68 -4.14 21.17
N ASN A 84 -1.69 -4.38 20.31
CA ASN A 84 -0.79 -5.54 20.41
C ASN A 84 0.29 -5.38 21.50
N ALA A 85 0.51 -4.16 21.99
CA ALA A 85 1.49 -3.86 23.03
C ALA A 85 0.89 -3.84 24.45
N ALA A 86 -0.43 -3.89 24.58
CA ALA A 86 -1.18 -3.92 25.84
C ALA A 86 -1.52 -5.35 26.25
#